data_AF-A0A925KLC9-F1
#
_entry.id   AF-A0A925KLC9-F1
#
_cell.length_a   1.000
_cell.length_b   1.000
_cell.length_c   1.000
_cell.angle_alpha   90.00
_cell.angle_beta   90.00
_cell.angle_gamma   90.00
#
_symmetry.space_group_name_H-M   'P 1'
#
loop_
_entity.id
_entity.type
_entity.pdbx_description
1 polymer ?
#
loop_
_entity_poly.entity_id
_entity_poly.type
_entity_poly.pdbx_seq_one_letter_code
_entity_poly.pdbx_strand_id
1 'polypeptide(L)'
;MSEPTELTSNDYIAHHLLNLKVGEGFWTFHLDTLIVSGLLGIVVFGLMAYVAKRATSGVPPGWQNFIEMTVGMVDQQVRDSFHGKNALITPLAITIFIWVFVMNAVDLIPVDFIPRFLELFGVHYLKAVPTTDQNATFAMSLSVFALIIYFNLKCKGLVGFTREVLTVPFGPWLAPV
;
A
#
# COMPACT_ATOMS: atom_id res chain seq x y z
N MET A 1 0.17 36.81 -25.73
CA MET A 1 -0.76 37.43 -24.77
C MET A 1 -1.98 36.51 -24.71
N SER A 2 -1.92 35.45 -23.91
CA SER A 2 -3.04 34.50 -23.76
C SER A 2 -3.77 34.83 -22.47
N GLU A 3 -5.08 35.03 -22.59
CA GLU A 3 -5.99 35.48 -21.53
C GLU A 3 -5.90 34.63 -20.26
N PRO A 4 -6.13 35.22 -19.06
CA PRO A 4 -6.22 34.46 -17.84
C PRO A 4 -7.55 33.69 -17.87
N THR A 5 -7.50 32.41 -18.20
CA THR A 5 -8.68 31.54 -18.18
C THR A 5 -9.16 31.43 -16.73
N GLU A 6 -10.30 32.06 -16.41
CA GLU A 6 -10.97 31.89 -15.12
C GLU A 6 -11.26 30.40 -14.92
N LEU A 7 -10.57 29.76 -13.98
CA LEU A 7 -10.84 28.39 -13.56
C LEU A 7 -12.26 28.35 -13.00
N THR A 8 -13.21 27.82 -13.79
CA THR A 8 -14.54 27.53 -13.26
C THR A 8 -14.41 26.49 -12.15
N SER A 9 -15.24 26.54 -11.09
CA SER A 9 -15.13 25.57 -9.98
C SER A 9 -15.22 24.11 -10.45
N ASN A 10 -15.89 23.86 -11.58
CA ASN A 10 -15.94 22.54 -12.21
C ASN A 10 -14.63 22.16 -12.90
N ASP A 11 -13.95 23.07 -13.60
CA ASP A 11 -12.60 22.82 -14.14
C ASP A 11 -11.56 22.69 -13.02
N TYR A 12 -11.77 23.42 -11.91
CA TYR A 12 -10.97 23.26 -10.69
C TYR A 12 -11.09 21.82 -10.14
N ILE A 13 -12.31 21.31 -10.02
CA ILE A 13 -12.55 19.94 -9.54
C ILE A 13 -12.03 18.91 -10.54
N ALA A 14 -12.26 19.11 -11.84
CA ALA A 14 -11.83 18.18 -12.87
C ALA A 14 -10.29 18.07 -12.92
N HIS A 15 -9.55 19.19 -12.82
CA HIS A 15 -8.09 19.13 -12.92
C HIS A 15 -7.43 18.43 -11.72
N HIS A 16 -8.02 18.48 -10.52
CA HIS A 16 -7.54 17.73 -9.35
C HIS A 16 -7.88 16.24 -9.39
N LEU A 17 -8.82 15.82 -10.23
CA LEU A 17 -9.22 14.42 -10.38
C LEU A 17 -8.43 13.69 -11.47
N LEU A 18 -7.72 14.42 -12.34
CA LEU A 18 -6.94 13.84 -13.43
C LEU A 18 -5.54 13.43 -12.95
N ASN A 19 -5.16 12.19 -13.26
CA ASN A 19 -3.81 11.70 -13.05
C ASN A 19 -2.93 12.04 -14.26
N LEU A 20 -1.64 12.28 -14.05
CA LEU A 20 -0.65 12.32 -15.13
C LEU A 20 -0.55 10.93 -15.76
N LYS A 21 -1.00 10.84 -17.02
CA LYS A 21 -1.08 9.61 -17.78
C LYS A 21 -0.16 9.66 -18.99
N VAL A 22 0.54 8.56 -19.26
CA VAL A 22 1.29 8.35 -20.51
C VAL A 22 0.79 7.09 -21.18
N GLY A 23 0.42 7.21 -22.46
CA GLY A 23 -0.11 6.12 -23.28
C GLY A 23 -1.59 6.27 -23.62
N GLU A 24 -2.08 5.38 -24.49
CA GLU A 24 -3.47 5.34 -24.93
C GLU A 24 -4.09 3.95 -24.72
N GLY A 25 -5.38 3.91 -24.37
CA GLY A 25 -6.13 2.67 -24.16
C GLY A 25 -5.71 1.89 -22.90
N PHE A 26 -5.62 0.57 -23.00
CA PHE A 26 -5.21 -0.31 -21.88
C PHE A 26 -3.79 -0.02 -21.39
N TRP A 27 -2.91 0.51 -22.25
CA TRP A 27 -1.52 0.86 -21.95
C TRP A 27 -1.36 2.29 -21.43
N THR A 28 -2.31 2.76 -20.63
CA THR A 28 -2.25 4.08 -20.00
C THR A 28 -1.60 3.97 -18.63
N PHE A 29 -0.37 4.44 -18.51
CA PHE A 29 0.39 4.43 -17.26
C PHE A 29 0.14 5.68 -16.45
N HIS A 30 -0.25 5.50 -15.19
CA HIS A 30 -0.46 6.57 -14.23
C HIS A 30 0.87 6.87 -13.53
N LEU A 31 1.68 7.78 -14.08
CA LEU A 31 3.04 8.03 -13.58
C LEU A 31 3.04 8.61 -12.17
N ASP A 32 2.07 9.47 -11.85
CA ASP A 32 1.95 10.05 -10.50
C ASP A 32 1.87 8.94 -9.45
N THR A 33 0.95 8.00 -9.66
CA THR A 33 0.75 6.86 -8.77
C THR A 33 2.00 6.00 -8.67
N LEU A 34 2.67 5.72 -9.79
CA LEU A 34 3.88 4.87 -9.82
C LEU A 34 5.06 5.53 -9.11
N ILE A 35 5.31 6.82 -9.38
CA ILE A 35 6.43 7.56 -8.81
C ILE A 35 6.20 7.78 -7.32
N VAL A 36 5.00 8.22 -6.93
CA VAL A 36 4.71 8.53 -5.52
C VAL A 36 4.65 7.27 -4.68
N SER A 37 4.02 6.18 -5.15
CA SER A 37 4.03 4.90 -4.42
C SER A 37 5.43 4.31 -4.30
N GLY A 38 6.25 4.40 -5.35
CA GLY A 38 7.64 3.97 -5.35
C GLY A 38 8.50 4.76 -4.37
N LEU A 39 8.39 6.10 -4.39
CA LEU A 39 9.13 6.99 -3.49
C LEU A 39 8.72 6.77 -2.04
N LEU A 40 7.42 6.72 -1.75
CA LEU A 40 6.92 6.40 -0.41
C LEU A 40 7.37 5.02 0.04
N GLY A 41 7.40 4.04 -0.87
CA GLY A 41 7.97 2.72 -0.60
C GLY A 41 9.44 2.82 -0.17
N ILE A 42 10.28 3.51 -0.94
CA ILE A 42 11.71 3.71 -0.61
C ILE A 42 11.86 4.40 0.75
N VAL A 43 11.05 5.42 1.04
CA VAL A 43 11.07 6.11 2.34
C VAL A 43 10.69 5.17 3.47
N VAL A 44 9.62 4.40 3.32
CA VAL A 44 9.14 3.46 4.35
C VAL A 44 10.14 2.34 4.59
N PHE A 45 10.60 1.66 3.54
CA PHE A 45 11.62 0.60 3.64
C PHE A 45 12.95 1.14 4.15
N GLY A 46 13.34 2.34 3.71
CA GLY A 46 14.53 3.04 4.18
C GLY A 46 14.45 3.40 5.67
N LEU A 47 13.31 3.91 6.13
CA LEU A 47 13.06 4.24 7.53
C LEU A 47 13.09 2.97 8.40
N MET A 48 12.41 1.90 7.98
CA MET A 48 12.45 0.62 8.70
C MET A 48 13.87 0.06 8.78
N ALA A 49 14.63 0.10 7.67
CA ALA A 49 16.03 -0.33 7.67
C ALA A 49 16.93 0.55 8.55
N TYR A 50 16.67 1.86 8.59
CA TYR A 50 17.40 2.79 9.42
C TYR A 50 17.14 2.57 10.92
N VAL A 51 15.87 2.41 11.31
CA VAL A 51 15.46 2.10 12.69
C VAL A 51 16.03 0.75 13.11
N ALA A 52 15.93 -0.28 12.28
CA ALA A 52 16.48 -1.60 12.57
C ALA A 52 18.00 -1.58 12.79
N LYS A 53 18.75 -0.74 12.07
CA LYS A 53 20.21 -0.59 12.23
C LYS A 53 20.61 0.19 13.49
N ARG A 54 19.74 1.07 13.99
CA ARG A 54 20.01 1.92 15.16
C ARG A 54 19.39 1.40 16.45
N ALA A 55 18.59 0.34 16.37
CA ALA A 55 18.04 -0.34 17.53
C ALA A 55 19.18 -0.79 18.45
N THR A 56 19.23 -0.19 19.63
CA THR A 56 20.22 -0.46 20.67
C THR A 56 19.60 -1.40 21.71
N SER A 57 20.26 -2.50 22.04
CA SER A 57 19.76 -3.51 23.00
C SER A 57 19.82 -3.09 24.48
N GLY A 58 20.37 -1.90 24.77
CA GLY A 58 20.47 -1.31 26.11
C GLY A 58 19.24 -0.44 26.45
N VAL A 59 19.45 0.62 27.25
CA VAL A 59 18.38 1.59 27.56
C VAL A 59 18.20 2.55 26.37
N PRO A 60 17.04 2.53 25.66
CA PRO A 60 16.83 3.41 24.52
C PRO A 60 16.67 4.88 24.96
N PRO A 61 17.24 5.86 24.24
CA PRO A 61 16.91 7.27 24.43
C PRO A 61 15.42 7.51 24.13
N GLY A 62 14.82 8.54 24.73
CA GLY A 62 13.36 8.75 24.71
C GLY A 62 12.70 8.73 23.32
N TRP A 63 13.37 9.23 22.28
CA TRP A 63 12.87 9.19 20.91
C TRP A 63 12.90 7.78 20.29
N GLN A 64 13.90 6.96 20.62
CA GLN A 64 13.97 5.56 20.19
C GLN A 64 12.88 4.75 20.89
N ASN A 65 12.65 4.97 22.19
CA ASN A 65 11.59 4.30 22.94
C ASN A 65 10.19 4.57 22.34
N PHE A 66 9.89 5.80 21.93
CA PHE A 66 8.62 6.12 21.28
C PHE A 66 8.41 5.36 19.96
N ILE A 67 9.46 5.26 19.14
CA ILE A 67 9.43 4.52 17.87
C ILE A 67 9.28 3.02 18.15
N GLU A 68 10.04 2.47 19.08
CA GLU A 68 9.98 1.05 19.47
C GLU A 68 8.61 0.67 20.02
N MET A 69 7.98 1.53 20.85
CA MET A 69 6.62 1.30 21.35
C MET A 69 5.60 1.26 20.21
N THR A 70 5.73 2.17 19.22
CA THR A 70 4.82 2.23 18.07
C THR A 70 5.00 1.01 17.16
N VAL A 71 6.25 0.65 16.83
CA VAL A 71 6.56 -0.53 16.01
C VAL A 71 6.18 -1.82 16.73
N GLY A 72 6.42 -1.91 18.04
CA GLY A 72 6.05 -3.05 18.87
C GLY A 72 4.53 -3.25 18.96
N MET A 73 3.75 -2.16 19.01
CA MET A 73 2.29 -2.22 18.94
C MET A 73 1.83 -2.81 17.59
N VAL A 74 2.45 -2.38 16.48
CA VAL A 74 2.14 -2.91 15.15
C VAL A 74 2.55 -4.38 15.02
N ASP A 75 3.74 -4.76 15.50
CA ASP A 75 4.20 -6.15 15.50
C ASP A 75 3.25 -7.05 16.29
N GLN A 76 2.82 -6.61 17.48
CA GLN A 76 1.87 -7.36 18.30
C GLN A 76 0.53 -7.56 17.58
N GLN A 77 -0.02 -6.52 16.95
CA GLN A 77 -1.26 -6.60 16.18
C GLN A 77 -1.18 -7.60 15.02
N VAL A 78 -0.03 -7.68 14.34
CA VAL A 78 0.21 -8.66 13.27
C VAL A 78 0.35 -10.07 13.82
N ARG A 79 1.05 -10.25 14.96
CA ARG A 79 1.22 -11.55 15.62
C ARG A 79 -0.11 -12.10 16.16
N ASP A 80 -0.99 -11.24 16.66
CA ASP A 80 -2.34 -11.62 17.09
C ASP A 80 -3.22 -12.04 15.91
N SER A 81 -2.95 -11.51 14.72
CA SER A 81 -3.70 -11.87 13.49
C SER A 81 -3.21 -13.17 12.86
N PHE A 82 -1.92 -13.50 12.98
CA PHE A 82 -1.31 -14.66 12.33
C PHE A 82 -0.46 -15.50 13.30
N HIS A 83 -0.95 -16.70 13.60
CA HIS A 83 -0.32 -17.65 14.53
C HIS A 83 0.54 -18.73 13.85
N GLY A 84 0.75 -18.65 12.53
CA GLY A 84 1.50 -19.65 11.77
C GLY A 84 3.02 -19.47 11.87
N LYS A 85 3.79 -20.57 11.85
CA LYS A 85 5.26 -20.51 11.75
C LYS A 85 5.66 -20.36 10.29
N ASN A 86 5.63 -19.13 9.77
CA ASN A 86 6.16 -18.84 8.44
C ASN A 86 6.98 -17.55 8.44
N ALA A 87 8.30 -17.72 8.31
CA ALA A 87 9.28 -16.64 8.35
C ALA A 87 9.10 -15.60 7.23
N LEU A 88 8.31 -15.88 6.19
CA LEU A 88 8.04 -14.93 5.11
C LEU A 88 6.72 -14.17 5.29
N ILE A 89 5.70 -14.77 5.93
CA ILE A 89 4.36 -14.16 6.02
C ILE A 89 4.37 -13.00 7.02
N THR A 90 4.97 -13.19 8.19
CA THR A 90 5.03 -12.16 9.23
C THR A 90 5.72 -10.87 8.75
N PRO A 91 6.95 -10.89 8.20
CA PRO A 91 7.58 -9.66 7.72
C PRO A 91 6.84 -9.05 6.52
N LEU A 92 6.27 -9.85 5.63
CA LEU A 92 5.50 -9.35 4.48
C LEU A 92 4.20 -8.66 4.93
N ALA A 93 3.52 -9.18 5.94
CA ALA A 93 2.31 -8.55 6.49
C ALA A 93 2.64 -7.20 7.15
N ILE A 94 3.72 -7.14 7.93
CA ILE A 94 4.18 -5.89 8.57
C ILE A 94 4.53 -4.84 7.51
N THR A 95 5.26 -5.22 6.46
CA THR A 95 5.65 -4.25 5.41
C THR A 95 4.46 -3.73 4.63
N ILE A 96 3.52 -4.59 4.23
CA ILE A 96 2.30 -4.16 3.53
C ILE A 96 1.47 -3.25 4.44
N PHE A 97 1.30 -3.62 5.72
CA PHE A 97 0.55 -2.82 6.67
C PHE A 97 1.15 -1.41 6.84
N ILE A 98 2.44 -1.31 7.13
CA ILE A 98 3.11 -0.02 7.33
C ILE A 98 3.08 0.80 6.03
N TRP A 99 3.32 0.17 4.88
CA TRP A 99 3.32 0.87 3.60
C TRP A 99 1.93 1.42 3.24
N VAL A 100 0.86 0.64 3.41
CA VAL A 100 -0.52 1.10 3.22
C VAL A 100 -0.92 2.17 4.23
N PHE A 101 -0.54 2.00 5.49
CA PHE A 101 -0.77 2.99 6.53
C PHE A 101 -0.13 4.33 6.16
N VAL A 102 1.13 4.33 5.71
CA VAL A 102 1.83 5.57 5.32
C VAL A 102 1.21 6.19 4.07
N MET A 103 0.86 5.40 3.05
CA MET A 103 0.17 5.94 1.86
C MET A 103 -1.17 6.59 2.23
N ASN A 104 -1.91 6.03 3.18
CA ASN A 104 -3.13 6.63 3.69
C ASN A 104 -2.87 7.82 4.64
N ALA A 105 -1.77 7.82 5.39
CA ALA A 105 -1.40 8.94 6.26
C ALA A 105 -1.03 10.19 5.46
N VAL A 106 -0.52 10.04 4.22
CA VAL A 106 -0.30 11.16 3.30
C VAL A 106 -1.61 11.88 2.94
N ASP A 107 -2.74 11.17 2.97
CA ASP A 107 -4.08 11.76 2.74
C ASP A 107 -4.51 12.74 3.86
N LEU A 108 -3.89 12.64 5.05
CA LEU A 108 -4.12 13.60 6.14
C LEU A 108 -3.42 14.94 5.87
N ILE A 109 -2.43 14.98 4.99
CA ILE A 109 -1.75 16.20 4.59
C ILE A 109 -2.67 16.95 3.64
N PRO A 110 -2.92 18.27 3.83
CA PRO A 110 -3.74 19.04 2.93
C PRO A 110 -3.28 18.88 1.47
N VAL A 111 -4.22 18.48 0.61
CA VAL A 111 -3.97 18.15 -0.81
C VAL A 111 -3.31 19.28 -1.59
N ASP A 112 -3.43 20.53 -1.14
CA ASP A 112 -2.85 21.71 -1.79
C ASP A 112 -1.40 21.99 -1.38
N PHE A 113 -0.89 21.40 -0.30
CA PHE A 113 0.47 21.68 0.19
C PHE A 113 1.55 21.08 -0.71
N ILE A 114 1.28 19.88 -1.23
CA ILE A 114 2.21 19.13 -2.09
C ILE A 114 2.26 19.73 -3.51
N PRO A 115 1.14 20.00 -4.20
CA PRO A 115 1.11 20.68 -5.49
C PRO A 115 1.75 22.06 -5.44
N ARG A 116 1.49 22.87 -4.40
CA ARG A 116 2.09 24.21 -4.26
C ARG A 116 3.61 24.19 -4.07
N PHE A 117 4.14 23.13 -3.45
CA PHE A 117 5.58 22.89 -3.35
C PHE A 117 6.17 22.38 -4.68
N LEU A 118 5.40 21.63 -5.47
CA LEU A 118 5.79 21.09 -6.77
C LEU A 118 5.64 22.09 -7.93
N GLU A 119 4.78 23.09 -7.81
CA GLU A 119 4.70 24.24 -8.72
C GLU A 119 6.04 24.98 -8.80
N LEU A 120 6.79 25.04 -7.70
CA LEU A 120 8.17 25.58 -7.66
C LEU A 120 9.16 24.77 -8.50
N PHE A 121 8.87 23.50 -8.77
CA PHE A 121 9.66 22.59 -9.60
C PHE A 121 9.04 22.35 -10.99
N GLY A 122 7.97 23.07 -11.35
CA GLY A 122 7.36 23.02 -12.69
C GLY A 122 6.47 21.80 -12.95
N VAL A 123 6.04 21.06 -11.92
CA VAL A 123 5.14 19.91 -12.06
C VAL A 123 3.72 20.31 -11.65
N HIS A 124 2.86 20.55 -12.64
CA HIS A 124 1.48 21.04 -12.43
C HIS A 124 0.46 19.94 -12.08
N TYR A 125 0.82 18.67 -12.17
CA TYR A 125 -0.09 17.55 -11.93
C TYR A 125 0.64 16.48 -11.12
N LEU A 126 0.35 16.39 -9.84
CA LEU A 126 0.83 15.29 -9.02
C LEU A 126 -0.20 14.94 -7.96
N LYS A 127 -0.87 13.80 -8.16
CA LYS A 127 -1.72 13.23 -7.12
C LYS A 127 -0.84 12.58 -6.06
N ALA A 128 -0.79 13.19 -4.88
CA ALA A 128 0.12 12.80 -3.81
C ALA A 128 -0.27 11.49 -3.08
N VAL A 129 -1.50 11.00 -3.28
CA VAL A 129 -2.04 9.85 -2.53
C VAL A 129 -2.25 8.67 -3.48
N PRO A 130 -1.33 7.68 -3.52
CA PRO A 130 -1.42 6.56 -4.45
C PRO A 130 -2.63 5.65 -4.24
N THR A 131 -3.19 5.59 -3.02
CA THR A 131 -4.35 4.74 -2.69
C THR A 131 -5.66 5.24 -3.30
N THR A 132 -5.69 6.48 -3.78
CA THR A 132 -6.81 7.04 -4.55
C THR A 132 -6.86 6.56 -5.99
N ASP A 133 -5.82 5.86 -6.46
CA ASP A 133 -5.80 5.21 -7.77
C ASP A 133 -6.18 3.74 -7.63
N GLN A 134 -7.21 3.35 -8.38
CA GLN A 134 -7.73 1.99 -8.39
C GLN A 134 -6.70 0.97 -8.91
N ASN A 135 -5.75 1.39 -9.74
CA ASN A 135 -4.68 0.52 -10.24
C ASN A 135 -3.76 0.04 -9.11
N ALA A 136 -3.41 0.91 -8.16
CA ALA A 136 -2.53 0.57 -7.04
C ALA A 136 -3.22 -0.42 -6.09
N THR A 137 -4.50 -0.21 -5.79
CA THR A 137 -5.28 -1.08 -4.91
C THR A 137 -5.55 -2.44 -5.57
N PHE A 138 -5.82 -2.50 -6.87
CA PHE A 138 -5.95 -3.76 -7.60
C PHE A 138 -4.64 -4.53 -7.71
N ALA A 139 -3.52 -3.85 -7.98
CA ALA A 139 -2.21 -4.51 -8.04
C ALA A 139 -1.87 -5.19 -6.71
N MET A 140 -2.14 -4.51 -5.59
CA MET A 140 -1.90 -5.04 -4.25
C MET A 140 -2.83 -6.22 -3.93
N SER A 141 -4.13 -6.09 -4.21
CA SER A 141 -5.09 -7.16 -3.92
C SER A 141 -4.83 -8.43 -4.75
N LEU A 142 -4.48 -8.29 -6.03
CA LEU A 142 -4.10 -9.41 -6.89
C LEU A 142 -2.81 -10.09 -6.40
N SER A 143 -1.83 -9.31 -5.95
CA SER A 143 -0.58 -9.85 -5.41
C SER A 143 -0.81 -10.66 -4.13
N VAL A 144 -1.61 -10.12 -3.19
CA VAL A 144 -1.97 -10.83 -1.96
C VAL A 144 -2.82 -12.06 -2.27
N PHE A 145 -3.76 -11.96 -3.21
CA PHE A 145 -4.57 -13.10 -3.65
C PHE A 145 -3.71 -14.23 -4.22
N ALA A 146 -2.72 -13.92 -5.06
CA ALA A 146 -1.77 -14.92 -5.57
C ALA A 146 -0.99 -15.61 -4.42
N LEU A 147 -0.57 -14.85 -3.40
CA LEU A 147 0.08 -15.40 -2.21
C LEU A 147 -0.87 -16.32 -1.41
N ILE A 148 -2.15 -15.97 -1.28
CA ILE A 148 -3.16 -16.81 -0.63
C ILE A 148 -3.27 -18.16 -1.37
N ILE A 149 -3.37 -18.15 -2.70
CA ILE A 149 -3.42 -19.38 -3.49
C ILE A 149 -2.14 -20.20 -3.29
N TYR A 150 -0.97 -19.55 -3.40
CA TYR A 150 0.32 -20.21 -3.22
C TYR A 150 0.43 -20.88 -1.85
N PHE A 151 0.09 -20.20 -0.76
CA PHE A 151 0.18 -20.76 0.58
C PHE A 151 -0.89 -21.82 0.87
N ASN A 152 -2.09 -21.70 0.30
CA ASN A 152 -3.08 -22.76 0.40
C ASN A 152 -2.58 -24.04 -0.29
N LEU A 153 -2.01 -23.94 -1.49
CA LEU A 153 -1.42 -25.07 -2.20
C LEU A 153 -0.21 -25.64 -1.44
N LYS A 154 0.66 -24.79 -0.90
CA LYS A 154 1.87 -25.21 -0.18
C LYS A 154 1.57 -25.90 1.15
N CYS A 155 0.62 -25.37 1.93
CA CYS A 155 0.32 -25.89 3.27
C CYS A 155 -0.66 -27.08 3.23
N LYS A 156 -1.65 -27.08 2.32
CA LYS A 156 -2.72 -28.10 2.28
C LYS A 156 -2.55 -29.11 1.15
N GLY A 157 -1.69 -28.83 0.17
CA GLY A 157 -1.56 -29.63 -1.04
C GLY A 157 -2.73 -29.43 -2.02
N LEU A 158 -2.54 -29.88 -3.25
CA LEU A 158 -3.51 -29.67 -4.35
C LEU A 158 -4.85 -30.37 -4.07
N VAL A 159 -4.81 -31.57 -3.47
CA VAL A 159 -5.98 -32.35 -3.08
C VAL A 159 -6.70 -31.75 -1.86
N GLY A 160 -5.96 -31.21 -0.89
CA GLY A 160 -6.54 -30.55 0.28
C GLY A 160 -7.26 -29.26 -0.10
N PHE A 161 -6.66 -28.47 -0.99
CA PHE A 161 -7.24 -27.23 -1.49
C PHE A 161 -8.52 -27.46 -2.31
N THR A 162 -8.51 -28.37 -3.29
CA THR A 162 -9.72 -28.65 -4.10
C THR A 162 -10.85 -29.23 -3.26
N ARG A 163 -10.52 -30.09 -2.28
CA ARG A 163 -11.51 -30.62 -1.34
C ARG A 163 -12.13 -29.49 -0.51
N GLU A 164 -11.34 -28.57 0.02
CA GLU A 164 -11.89 -27.46 0.82
C GLU A 164 -12.76 -26.51 0.00
N VAL A 165 -12.31 -26.12 -1.19
CA VAL A 165 -13.05 -25.21 -2.08
C VAL A 165 -14.41 -25.81 -2.50
N LEU A 166 -14.47 -27.13 -2.71
CA LEU A 166 -15.69 -27.79 -3.16
C LEU A 166 -16.58 -28.30 -2.01
N THR A 167 -16.03 -28.54 -0.81
CA THR A 167 -16.76 -29.25 0.25
C THR A 167 -17.00 -28.42 1.52
N VAL A 168 -16.56 -27.17 1.60
CA VAL A 168 -16.84 -26.28 2.73
C VAL A 168 -17.80 -25.17 2.29
N PRO A 169 -18.90 -24.87 3.03
CA PRO A 169 -19.28 -25.39 4.35
C PRO A 169 -20.13 -26.67 4.33
N PHE A 170 -20.63 -27.11 3.17
CA PHE A 170 -21.73 -28.07 3.09
C PHE A 170 -21.32 -29.56 3.11
N GLY A 171 -20.03 -29.88 3.23
CA GLY A 171 -19.51 -31.24 3.24
C GLY A 171 -19.41 -31.86 1.83
N PRO A 172 -18.80 -33.06 1.70
CA PRO A 172 -18.57 -33.71 0.40
C PRO A 172 -19.85 -34.08 -0.35
N TRP A 173 -20.97 -34.18 0.37
CA TRP A 173 -22.24 -34.69 -0.13
C TRP A 173 -23.20 -33.58 -0.60
N LEU A 174 -22.90 -32.32 -0.26
CA LEU A 174 -23.58 -31.11 -0.75
C LEU A 174 -22.58 -30.16 -1.43
N ALA A 175 -21.45 -30.71 -1.91
CA ALA A 175 -20.58 -29.97 -2.81
C ALA A 175 -21.43 -29.47 -3.99
N PRO A 176 -21.34 -28.19 -4.38
CA PRO A 176 -22.15 -27.67 -5.48
C PRO A 176 -21.84 -28.52 -6.71
N VAL A 177 -22.86 -29.22 -7.20
CA VAL A 177 -22.84 -29.90 -8.50
C VAL A 177 -22.54 -28.86 -9.58
#